data_AF-A0A9D4DGP2-F1
#
_entry.id   AF-A0A9D4DGP2-F1
#
_cell.length_a   1.000
_cell.length_b   1.000
_cell.length_c   1.000
_cell.angle_alpha   90.00
_cell.angle_beta   90.00
_cell.angle_gamma   90.00
#
_symmetry.space_group_name_H-M   'P 1'
#
loop_
_entity.id
_entity.type
_entity.pdbx_description
1 polymer ?
#
loop_
_entity_poly.entity_id
_entity_poly.type
_entity_poly.pdbx_seq_one_letter_code
_entity_poly.pdbx_strand_id
1 'polypeptide(L)' 'MTTYWQLSESFADTNINEALCDVTFAAGNEQMQIKCHTFILASRSPVFYAMFCGAVWTL' A
#
# COMPACT_ATOMS: atom_id res chain seq x y z
N MET A 1 -2.43 -4.40 -24.61
CA MET A 1 -3.67 -4.67 -23.85
C MET A 1 -3.33 -5.69 -22.78
N THR A 2 -2.86 -5.26 -21.61
CA THR A 2 -2.73 -6.14 -20.45
C THR A 2 -4.12 -6.32 -19.86
N THR A 3 -4.55 -7.57 -19.72
CA THR A 3 -5.85 -7.86 -19.10
C THR A 3 -5.75 -7.58 -17.62
N TYR A 4 -6.78 -6.92 -17.08
CA TYR A 4 -6.87 -6.45 -15.69
C TYR A 4 -6.48 -7.54 -14.66
N TRP A 5 -6.75 -8.80 -14.98
CA TRP A 5 -6.43 -9.99 -14.18
C TRP A 5 -4.93 -10.23 -13.97
N GLN A 6 -4.11 -10.00 -15.00
CA GLN A 6 -2.66 -10.23 -14.92
C GLN A 6 -1.97 -9.20 -14.02
N LEU A 7 -2.53 -7.98 -13.92
CA LEU A 7 -2.03 -6.96 -13.00
C LEU A 7 -2.33 -7.34 -11.54
N SER A 8 -3.53 -7.85 -11.23
CA SER A 8 -3.86 -8.26 -9.87
C SER A 8 -2.99 -9.41 -9.36
N GLU A 9 -2.63 -10.37 -10.22
CA GLU A 9 -1.73 -11.47 -9.85
C GLU A 9 -0.31 -10.97 -9.60
N SER A 10 0.21 -10.06 -10.43
CA SER A 10 1.55 -9.49 -10.24
C SER A 10 1.65 -8.62 -8.98
N PHE A 11 0.60 -7.89 -8.61
CA PHE A 11 0.58 -7.13 -7.35
C PHE A 11 0.48 -8.06 -6.13
N ALA A 12 -0.29 -9.14 -6.23
CA ALA A 12 -0.33 -10.16 -5.18
C ALA A 12 1.05 -10.79 -4.97
N ASP A 13 1.78 -11.06 -6.06
CA ASP A 13 3.14 -11.62 -6.03
C ASP A 13 4.18 -10.66 -5.39
N THR A 14 4.07 -9.35 -5.62
CA THR A 14 4.93 -8.38 -4.91
C THR A 14 4.59 -8.24 -3.43
N ASN A 15 3.31 -8.40 -3.05
CA ASN A 15 2.87 -8.32 -1.66
C ASN A 15 3.35 -9.53 -0.84
N ILE A 16 3.33 -10.74 -1.41
CA ILE A 16 3.84 -11.95 -0.75
C ILE A 16 5.37 -11.99 -0.62
N ASN A 17 6.10 -11.28 -1.49
CA ASN A 17 7.56 -11.21 -1.44
C ASN A 17 8.11 -9.97 -0.72
N GLU A 18 7.25 -9.13 -0.14
CA GLU A 18 7.60 -7.81 0.44
C GLU A 18 8.42 -6.92 -0.52
N ALA A 19 8.33 -7.17 -1.83
CA ALA A 19 9.12 -6.49 -2.82
C ALA A 19 8.55 -5.09 -3.04
N LEU A 20 9.41 -4.07 -3.03
CA LEU A 20 9.04 -2.66 -3.28
C LEU A 20 8.04 -2.07 -2.27
N CYS A 21 7.92 -2.61 -1.06
CA CYS A 21 7.16 -1.98 0.01
C CYS A 21 7.81 -0.63 0.41
N ASP A 22 7.00 0.41 0.46
CA ASP A 22 7.40 1.80 0.71
C ASP A 22 6.84 2.35 2.04
N VAL A 23 5.98 1.59 2.72
CA VAL A 23 5.45 1.93 4.04
C VAL A 23 5.39 0.70 4.95
N THR A 24 5.61 0.90 6.24
CA THR A 24 5.45 -0.13 7.27
C THR A 24 4.54 0.37 8.37
N PHE A 25 3.53 -0.42 8.72
CA PHE A 25 2.60 -0.14 9.81
C PHE A 25 2.91 -1.02 11.02
N ALA A 26 2.95 -0.43 12.21
CA ALA A 26 2.94 -1.19 13.46
C ALA A 26 1.49 -1.38 13.89
N ALA A 27 1.00 -2.63 13.91
CA ALA A 27 -0.36 -2.97 14.29
C ALA A 27 -0.41 -3.72 15.62
N GLY A 28 -1.38 -3.36 16.47
CA GLY A 28 -1.63 -3.99 17.77
C GLY A 28 -0.63 -3.59 18.87
N ASN A 29 -0.87 -4.11 20.07
CA ASN A 29 -0.02 -3.84 21.25
C ASN A 29 1.39 -4.43 21.11
N GLU A 30 1.52 -5.51 20.35
CA GLU A 30 2.80 -6.18 20.07
C GLU A 30 3.59 -5.52 18.93
N GLN A 31 3.07 -4.42 18.36
CA GLN A 31 3.72 -3.64 17.29
C GLN A 31 4.15 -4.51 16.10
N MET A 32 3.30 -5.45 15.70
CA MET A 32 3.56 -6.29 14.54
C MET A 32 3.75 -5.41 13.31
N GLN A 33 4.91 -5.53 12.67
CA GLN A 33 5.27 -4.74 11.50
C GLN A 33 4.63 -5.35 10.25
N ILE A 34 3.81 -4.58 9.57
CA ILE A 34 3.15 -4.96 8.32
C ILE A 34 3.70 -4.05 7.22
N LYS A 35 4.50 -4.64 6.31
CA LYS A 35 5.00 -3.93 5.14
C LYS A 35 3.93 -3.90 4.05
N CYS A 36 3.73 -2.73 3.46
CA CYS A 36 2.68 -2.48 2.48
C CYS A 36 3.17 -1.54 1.37
N HIS A 37 2.31 -1.34 0.37
CA HIS A 37 2.51 -0.39 -0.72
C HIS A 37 1.52 0.78 -0.62
N THR A 38 2.01 2.01 -0.53
CA THR A 38 1.18 3.22 -0.43
C THR A 38 0.23 3.35 -1.62
N PHE A 39 0.70 3.00 -2.83
CA PHE A 39 -0.10 3.02 -4.06
C PHE A 39 -1.33 2.11 -3.97
N ILE A 40 -1.15 0.88 -3.46
CA ILE A 40 -2.24 -0.09 -3.30
C ILE A 40 -3.20 0.42 -2.21
N LEU A 41 -2.69 0.90 -1.07
CA LEU A 41 -3.52 1.40 0.02
C LEU A 41 -4.34 2.64 -0.38
N ALA A 42 -3.71 3.61 -1.04
CA ALA A 42 -4.36 4.84 -1.49
C ALA A 42 -5.42 4.57 -2.57
N SER A 43 -5.20 3.63 -3.49
CA SER A 43 -6.20 3.27 -4.51
C SER A 43 -7.39 2.49 -3.94
N ARG A 44 -7.22 1.81 -2.79
CA ARG A 44 -8.23 0.91 -2.21
C ARG A 44 -8.94 1.47 -0.99
N SER A 45 -8.43 2.53 -0.37
CA SER A 45 -9.01 3.16 0.82
C SER A 45 -8.95 4.69 0.75
N PRO A 46 -10.08 5.39 0.87
CA PRO A 46 -10.10 6.85 0.88
C PRO A 46 -9.40 7.44 2.10
N VAL A 47 -9.33 6.71 3.22
CA VAL A 47 -8.60 7.13 4.42
C VAL A 47 -7.10 7.12 4.16
N PHE A 48 -6.58 6.06 3.54
CA PHE A 48 -5.16 6.01 3.16
C PHE A 48 -4.83 6.97 2.03
N TYR A 49 -5.76 7.20 1.09
CA TYR A 49 -5.61 8.25 0.09
C TYR A 49 -5.46 9.63 0.73
N ALA A 50 -6.31 9.98 1.68
CA ALA A 50 -6.20 11.25 2.40
C ALA A 50 -4.90 11.32 3.24
N MET A 51 -4.49 10.21 3.86
CA MET A 51 -3.26 10.13 4.65
C MET A 51 -2.00 10.38 3.80
N PHE A 52 -1.92 9.81 2.59
CA PHE A 52 -0.72 9.88 1.75
C PHE A 52 -0.75 11.01 0.71
N CYS A 53 -1.92 11.34 0.16
CA CYS A 53 -2.09 12.34 -0.90
C CYS A 53 -2.81 13.61 -0.43
N GLY A 54 -3.59 13.54 0.64
CA GLY A 54 -4.35 14.67 1.19
C GLY A 54 -3.55 15.56 2.13
N ALA A 55 -2.39 15.11 2.62
CA ALA A 55 -1.42 15.95 3.30
C ALA A 55 -0.69 16.83 2.27
N VAL A 56 -1.39 17.85 1.76
CA VAL A 56 -0.74 19.00 1.13
C VAL A 56 0.16 19.62 2.21
N TRP A 57 1.46 19.43 2.06
CA TRP A 57 2.49 20.13 2.84
C TRP A 57 2.21 21.62 2.72
N THR A 58 1.68 22.22 3.79
CA THR A 58 1.58 23.67 3.87
C THR A 58 2.99 24.17 4.21
N LEU A 59 3.74 24.54 3.18
CA LEU A 59 4.90 25.43 3.25
C LEU A 59 4.73 26.51 2.17
#